data_AF-A0A9P4JPT2-F1
#
_entry.id   AF-A0A9P4JPT2-F1
#
_cell.length_a   1.000
_cell.length_b   1.000
_cell.length_c   1.000
_cell.angle_alpha   90.00
_cell.angle_beta   90.00
_cell.angle_gamma   90.00
#
_symmetry.space_group_name_H-M   'P 1'
#
loop_
_entity.id
_entity.type
_entity.pdbx_description
1 polymer ?
#
loop_
_entity_poly.entity_id
_entity_poly.type
_entity_poly.pdbx_seq_one_letter_code
_entity_poly.pdbx_strand_id
1 'polypeptide(L)'
;MTQHASDETLALLTRLSQKPGVQSTLILSRETGAIVRTSGLVSSSSDANPNSTLPPSADNTVDGYTNGRKESGIHSAEDVARMVWSFLTAAGSLVEELDSEDEVKLLRLRTKKNELVIVPDPKFILVVVHDTPPA
;
A
#
# COMPACT_ATOMS: atom_id res chain seq x y z
N MET A 1 11.08 -22.52 -6.18
CA MET A 1 11.43 -22.16 -4.79
C MET A 1 10.87 -20.78 -4.40
N THR A 2 9.62 -20.44 -4.75
CA THR A 2 9.04 -19.09 -4.61
C THR A 2 8.02 -18.95 -3.46
N GLN A 3 7.67 -20.04 -2.77
CA GLN A 3 6.62 -20.05 -1.73
C GLN A 3 7.11 -19.60 -0.34
N HIS A 4 8.40 -19.70 -0.03
CA HIS A 4 8.90 -19.31 1.30
C HIS A 4 8.88 -17.78 1.52
N ALA A 5 9.18 -16.97 0.50
CA ALA A 5 9.19 -15.52 0.63
C ALA A 5 7.81 -14.89 0.86
N SER A 6 6.74 -15.55 0.36
CA SER A 6 5.35 -15.10 0.59
C SER A 6 4.88 -15.36 2.02
N ASP A 7 5.36 -16.41 2.67
CA ASP A 7 4.94 -16.75 4.04
C ASP A 7 5.61 -15.82 5.08
N GLU A 8 6.92 -15.57 4.92
CA GLU A 8 7.68 -14.67 5.80
C GLU A 8 7.11 -13.24 5.80
N THR A 9 6.70 -12.75 4.64
CA THR A 9 6.14 -11.41 4.48
C THR A 9 4.71 -11.30 5.03
N LEU A 10 3.93 -12.38 5.02
CA LEU A 10 2.64 -12.45 5.71
C LEU A 10 2.82 -12.46 7.24
N ALA A 11 3.80 -13.21 7.75
CA ALA A 11 4.14 -13.21 9.16
C ALA A 11 4.61 -11.82 9.63
N LEU A 12 5.41 -11.12 8.81
CA LEU A 12 5.83 -9.73 9.07
C LEU A 12 4.65 -8.77 9.09
N LEU A 13 3.73 -8.86 8.12
CA LEU A 13 2.52 -8.04 8.07
C LEU A 13 1.66 -8.26 9.33
N THR A 14 1.45 -9.52 9.70
CA THR A 14 0.69 -9.89 10.91
C THR A 14 1.33 -9.32 12.18
N ARG A 15 2.65 -9.38 12.27
CA ARG A 15 3.40 -8.83 13.41
C ARG A 15 3.38 -7.30 13.44
N LEU A 16 3.36 -6.64 12.28
CA LEU A 16 3.27 -5.19 12.17
C LEU A 16 1.86 -4.70 12.51
N SER A 17 0.81 -5.36 11.99
CA SER A 17 -0.57 -4.98 12.29
C SER A 17 -0.95 -5.18 13.75
N GLN A 18 -0.29 -6.09 14.47
CA GLN A 18 -0.49 -6.29 15.91
C GLN A 18 0.17 -5.23 16.80
N LYS A 19 1.03 -4.36 16.24
CA LYS A 19 1.66 -3.30 17.04
C LYS A 19 0.65 -2.20 17.36
N PRO A 20 0.62 -1.72 18.61
CA PRO A 20 -0.27 -0.62 18.99
C PRO A 20 0.05 0.62 18.15
N GLY A 21 -0.98 1.21 17.55
CA GLY A 21 -0.87 2.38 16.70
C GLY A 21 -0.54 2.11 15.23
N VAL A 22 -0.44 0.87 14.76
CA VAL A 22 -0.36 0.57 13.31
C VAL A 22 -1.78 0.54 12.73
N GLN A 23 -2.08 1.45 11.80
CA GLN A 23 -3.37 1.43 11.08
C GLN A 23 -3.32 0.51 9.87
N SER A 24 -2.22 0.56 9.10
CA SER A 24 -2.08 -0.25 7.90
C SER A 24 -0.63 -0.49 7.52
N THR A 25 -0.41 -1.52 6.72
CA THR A 25 0.90 -1.88 6.18
C THR A 25 0.76 -2.27 4.72
N LEU A 26 1.66 -1.77 3.89
CA LEU A 26 1.74 -2.06 2.47
C LEU A 26 3.14 -2.54 2.13
N ILE A 27 3.22 -3.54 1.26
CA ILE A 27 4.47 -4.00 0.67
C ILE A 27 4.36 -3.76 -0.82
N LEU A 28 5.29 -2.98 -1.36
CA LEU A 28 5.36 -2.64 -2.78
C LEU A 28 6.56 -3.33 -3.43
N SER A 29 6.46 -3.61 -4.72
CA SER A 29 7.58 -4.08 -5.52
C SER A 29 8.55 -2.92 -5.74
N ARG A 30 9.86 -3.19 -5.58
CA ARG A 30 10.89 -2.19 -5.86
C ARG A 30 11.01 -1.85 -7.34
N GLU A 31 10.59 -2.70 -8.28
CA GLU A 31 10.81 -2.40 -9.70
C GLU A 31 9.71 -1.52 -10.30
N THR A 32 8.48 -1.72 -9.84
CA THR A 32 7.28 -1.13 -10.47
C THR A 32 6.47 -0.27 -9.52
N GLY A 33 6.78 -0.26 -8.22
CA GLY A 33 5.92 0.31 -7.19
C GLY A 33 4.57 -0.40 -7.05
N ALA A 34 4.38 -1.56 -7.72
CA ALA A 34 3.14 -2.32 -7.66
C ALA A 34 2.93 -2.92 -6.27
N ILE A 35 1.67 -2.99 -5.84
CA ILE A 35 1.32 -3.55 -4.54
C ILE A 35 1.52 -5.06 -4.59
N VAL A 36 2.42 -5.56 -3.74
CA VAL A 36 2.64 -7.00 -3.54
C VAL A 36 1.68 -7.52 -2.49
N ARG A 37 1.52 -6.80 -1.37
CA ARG A 37 0.60 -7.16 -0.27
C ARG A 37 0.14 -5.91 0.48
N THR A 38 -1.07 -5.97 1.04
CA THR A 38 -1.62 -4.94 1.93
C THR A 38 -2.28 -5.60 3.13
N SER A 39 -2.25 -4.91 4.26
CA SER A 39 -2.97 -5.27 5.48
C SER A 39 -3.51 -3.97 6.12
N GLY A 40 -4.79 -3.92 6.45
CA GLY A 40 -5.43 -2.73 7.04
C GLY A 40 -5.78 -1.60 6.06
N LEU A 41 -5.44 -1.70 4.78
CA LEU A 41 -5.97 -0.84 3.71
C LEU A 41 -6.81 -1.69 2.76
N VAL A 42 -8.07 -1.31 2.54
CA VAL A 42 -8.93 -1.97 1.56
C VAL A 42 -8.34 -1.75 0.16
N SER A 43 -7.74 -2.80 -0.38
CA SER A 43 -7.39 -2.86 -1.79
C SER A 43 -8.66 -3.29 -2.50
N SER A 44 -9.11 -2.53 -3.50
CA SER A 44 -10.25 -2.89 -4.35
C SER A 44 -9.86 -4.05 -5.28
N SER A 45 -9.49 -5.20 -4.73
CA SER A 45 -9.42 -6.46 -5.45
C SER A 45 -10.80 -7.09 -5.42
N SER A 46 -11.66 -6.64 -6.34
CA SER A 46 -12.96 -7.21 -6.73
C SER A 46 -13.94 -7.55 -5.59
N ASP A 47 -15.14 -6.98 -5.66
CA ASP A 47 -16.33 -7.46 -4.97
C ASP A 47 -16.60 -8.95 -5.28
N ALA A 48 -15.90 -9.86 -4.59
CA ALA A 48 -16.33 -11.25 -4.49
C ALA A 48 -17.45 -11.28 -3.46
N ASN A 49 -18.66 -10.92 -3.89
CA ASN A 49 -19.87 -11.08 -3.10
C ASN A 49 -20.08 -12.58 -2.82
N PRO A 50 -19.94 -13.08 -1.58
CA PRO A 50 -20.06 -14.51 -1.29
C PRO A 50 -21.52 -14.97 -1.17
N ASN A 51 -22.51 -14.12 -1.48
CA ASN A 51 -23.92 -14.43 -1.25
C ASN A 51 -24.83 -13.95 -2.39
N SER A 52 -24.75 -14.61 -3.56
CA SER A 52 -25.83 -14.52 -4.55
C SER A 52 -26.05 -15.87 -5.24
N THR A 53 -27.15 -16.52 -4.88
CA THR A 53 -27.62 -17.82 -5.38
C THR A 53 -28.48 -17.70 -6.64
N LEU A 54 -28.22 -16.73 -7.53
CA LEU A 54 -29.01 -16.55 -8.75
C LEU A 54 -28.19 -16.87 -10.00
N PRO A 55 -28.74 -17.67 -10.94
CA PRO A 55 -28.04 -18.05 -12.17
C PRO A 55 -27.87 -16.85 -13.12
N PRO A 56 -26.83 -16.86 -13.97
CA PRO A 56 -26.55 -15.76 -14.89
C PRO A 56 -27.59 -15.77 -16.00
N SER A 57 -28.47 -14.77 -16.04
CA SER A 57 -29.27 -14.49 -17.23
C SER A 57 -28.48 -13.54 -18.11
N ALA A 58 -28.07 -14.03 -19.27
CA ALA A 58 -27.63 -13.21 -20.39
C ALA A 58 -28.80 -12.33 -20.87
N ASP A 59 -28.60 -11.02 -20.96
CA ASP A 59 -28.70 -10.25 -22.22
C ASP A 59 -28.36 -8.77 -22.00
N ASN A 60 -27.92 -8.15 -23.10
CA ASN A 60 -27.42 -6.81 -23.35
C ASN A 60 -28.24 -5.63 -22.76
N THR A 61 -27.55 -4.53 -22.38
CA THR A 61 -27.55 -3.22 -23.07
C THR A 61 -27.15 -2.03 -22.16
N VAL A 62 -26.08 -1.34 -22.56
CA VAL A 62 -25.96 0.13 -22.74
C VAL A 62 -26.21 1.08 -21.54
N ASP A 63 -25.13 1.82 -21.25
CA ASP A 63 -25.01 3.18 -20.67
C ASP A 63 -25.64 3.51 -19.31
N GLY A 64 -24.82 4.17 -18.49
CA GLY A 64 -25.33 5.15 -17.53
C GLY A 64 -24.80 4.98 -16.12
N TYR A 65 -23.81 5.82 -15.80
CA TYR A 65 -23.45 6.22 -14.43
C TYR A 65 -22.80 5.15 -13.58
N THR A 66 -21.48 4.97 -13.76
CA THR A 66 -20.59 4.56 -12.66
C THR A 66 -20.57 5.67 -11.60
N ASN A 67 -21.67 5.83 -10.87
CA ASN A 67 -21.66 6.51 -9.59
C ASN A 67 -21.17 5.49 -8.56
N GLY A 68 -19.92 5.03 -8.75
CA GLY A 68 -19.13 4.44 -7.70
C GLY A 68 -18.95 5.54 -6.68
N ARG A 69 -19.83 5.53 -5.67
CA ARG A 69 -19.73 6.34 -4.47
C ARG A 69 -18.32 6.16 -3.94
N LYS A 70 -17.42 7.07 -4.32
CA LYS A 70 -16.07 7.20 -3.77
C LYS A 70 -16.29 7.58 -2.32
N GLU A 71 -16.42 6.55 -1.48
CA GLU A 71 -16.52 6.72 -0.05
C GLU A 71 -15.20 7.35 0.41
N SER A 72 -15.32 8.60 0.81
CA SER A 72 -14.30 9.44 1.40
C SER A 72 -13.77 8.80 2.68
N GLY A 73 -12.75 7.96 2.56
CA GLY A 73 -12.09 7.35 3.70
C GLY A 73 -10.92 6.50 3.22
N ILE A 74 -9.73 7.12 3.19
CA ILE A 74 -8.45 6.54 2.75
C ILE A 74 -8.36 6.46 1.22
N HIS A 75 -7.41 7.21 0.65
CA HIS A 75 -7.03 7.11 -0.75
C HIS A 75 -6.72 5.64 -1.04
N SER A 76 -7.27 5.07 -2.13
CA SER A 76 -7.09 3.66 -2.48
C SER A 76 -5.61 3.25 -2.35
N ALA A 77 -5.34 2.04 -1.86
CA ALA A 77 -3.98 1.55 -1.62
C ALA A 77 -3.05 1.78 -2.84
N GLU A 78 -3.61 1.70 -4.04
CA GLU A 78 -2.96 1.99 -5.31
C GLU A 78 -2.44 3.43 -5.43
N ASP A 79 -3.25 4.41 -5.03
CA ASP A 79 -2.85 5.82 -5.06
C ASP A 79 -1.74 6.08 -4.05
N VAL A 80 -1.85 5.50 -2.85
CA VAL A 80 -0.79 5.59 -1.83
C VAL A 80 0.50 4.95 -2.34
N ALA A 81 0.42 3.79 -2.96
CA ALA A 81 1.57 3.10 -3.53
C ALA A 81 2.28 3.97 -4.59
N ARG A 82 1.52 4.56 -5.53
CA ARG A 82 2.07 5.45 -6.56
C ARG A 82 2.73 6.69 -5.97
N MET A 83 2.10 7.33 -4.99
CA MET A 83 2.64 8.52 -4.33
C MET A 83 3.94 8.19 -3.57
N VAL A 84 3.96 7.09 -2.82
CA VAL A 84 5.16 6.65 -2.09
C VAL A 84 6.29 6.30 -3.04
N TRP A 85 5.99 5.60 -4.14
CA TRP A 85 6.98 5.27 -5.17
C TRP A 85 7.61 6.52 -5.80
N SER A 86 6.78 7.48 -6.20
CA SER A 86 7.25 8.76 -6.75
C SER A 86 8.08 9.54 -5.74
N PHE A 87 7.67 9.56 -4.47
CA PHE A 87 8.40 10.25 -3.41
C PHE A 87 9.76 9.60 -3.12
N LEU A 88 9.82 8.27 -3.07
CA LEU A 88 11.06 7.53 -2.89
C LEU A 88 12.04 7.77 -4.04
N THR A 89 11.54 7.83 -5.28
CA THR A 89 12.34 8.13 -6.47
C THR A 89 12.95 9.54 -6.36
N ALA A 90 12.13 10.54 -6.01
CA ALA A 90 12.60 11.91 -5.82
C ALA A 90 13.62 12.05 -4.67
N ALA A 91 13.38 11.34 -3.56
CA ALA A 91 14.31 11.30 -2.44
C ALA A 91 15.63 10.62 -2.83
N GLY A 92 15.58 9.56 -3.64
CA GLY A 92 16.76 8.89 -4.19
C GLY A 92 17.61 9.83 -5.04
N SER A 93 17.00 10.57 -5.97
CA SER A 93 17.71 11.57 -6.78
C SER A 93 18.34 12.66 -5.92
N LEU A 94 17.64 13.14 -4.90
CA LEU A 94 18.17 14.16 -3.99
C LEU A 94 19.40 13.66 -3.21
N VAL A 95 19.38 12.40 -2.74
CA VAL A 95 20.52 11.82 -2.03
C VAL A 95 21.70 11.61 -2.98
N GLU A 96 21.45 11.11 -4.20
CA GLU A 96 22.49 10.93 -5.21
C GLU A 96 23.15 12.26 -5.62
N GLU A 97 22.37 13.35 -5.72
CA GLU A 97 22.91 14.70 -5.96
C GLU A 97 23.73 15.25 -4.79
N LEU A 98 23.42 14.83 -3.56
CA LEU A 98 24.14 15.26 -2.36
C LEU A 98 25.43 14.47 -2.17
N ASP A 99 25.36 13.14 -2.29
CA ASP A 99 26.48 12.21 -2.20
C ASP A 99 26.16 10.94 -3.00
N SER A 100 26.93 10.69 -4.06
CA SER A 100 26.75 9.53 -4.94
C SER A 100 27.09 8.19 -4.28
N GLU A 101 27.74 8.20 -3.12
CA GLU A 101 28.03 6.99 -2.34
C GLU A 101 26.96 6.70 -1.27
N ASP A 102 26.01 7.62 -1.06
CA ASP A 102 24.96 7.48 -0.06
C ASP A 102 23.65 6.93 -0.66
N GLU A 103 22.86 6.27 0.19
CA GLU A 103 21.59 5.65 -0.22
C GLU A 103 20.47 5.90 0.79
N VAL A 104 19.24 6.02 0.30
CA VAL A 104 18.06 6.15 1.16
C VAL A 104 17.81 4.83 1.89
N LYS A 105 17.97 4.81 3.22
CA LYS A 105 17.68 3.63 4.06
C LYS A 105 16.36 3.67 4.80
N LEU A 106 15.88 4.87 5.12
CA LEU A 106 14.66 5.06 5.88
C LEU A 106 14.08 6.44 5.60
N LEU A 107 12.81 6.48 5.20
CA LEU A 107 12.05 7.72 5.11
C LEU A 107 10.89 7.64 6.09
N ARG A 108 10.71 8.71 6.86
CA ARG A 108 9.64 8.81 7.84
C ARG A 108 8.97 10.16 7.73
N LEU A 109 7.69 10.14 7.41
CA LEU A 109 6.87 11.34 7.25
C LEU A 109 5.81 11.38 8.34
N ARG A 110 6.01 12.26 9.34
CA ARG A 110 5.01 12.50 10.37
C ARG A 110 4.10 13.65 9.97
N THR A 111 2.81 13.37 9.90
CA THR A 111 1.74 14.36 9.73
C THR A 111 1.05 14.60 11.08
N LYS A 112 0.09 15.54 11.12
CA LYS A 112 -0.67 15.82 12.35
C LYS A 112 -1.51 14.64 12.84
N LYS A 113 -1.92 13.76 11.94
CA LYS A 113 -2.82 12.64 12.22
C LYS A 113 -2.08 11.31 12.16
N ASN A 114 -1.25 11.14 11.13
CA ASN A 114 -0.63 9.86 10.83
C ASN A 114 0.89 10.02 10.67
N GLU A 115 1.60 8.91 10.81
CA GLU A 115 3.01 8.80 10.48
C GLU A 115 3.22 7.69 9.45
N LEU A 116 3.86 8.02 8.33
CA LEU A 116 4.27 7.07 7.31
C LEU A 116 5.74 6.70 7.53
N VAL A 117 6.00 5.41 7.67
CA VAL A 117 7.36 4.85 7.72
C VAL A 117 7.58 4.06 6.45
N ILE A 118 8.53 4.50 5.63
CA ILE A 118 8.88 3.93 4.34
C ILE A 118 10.30 3.39 4.43
N VAL A 119 10.45 2.09 4.26
CA VAL A 119 11.73 1.38 4.30
C VAL A 119 11.98 0.77 2.94
N PRO A 120 12.87 1.34 2.11
CA PRO A 120 13.31 0.68 0.89
C PRO A 120 14.22 -0.51 1.23
N ASP A 121 13.87 -1.70 0.70
CA ASP A 121 14.68 -2.91 0.75
C ASP A 121 15.07 -3.30 -0.69
N PRO A 122 16.19 -4.01 -0.94
CA PRO A 122 16.57 -4.43 -2.27
C PRO A 122 15.49 -5.23 -3.01
N LYS A 123 14.62 -5.94 -2.28
CA LYS A 123 13.57 -6.81 -2.84
C LYS A 123 12.19 -6.16 -2.87
N PHE A 124 11.87 -5.29 -1.92
CA PHE A 124 10.55 -4.69 -1.78
C PHE A 124 10.63 -3.33 -1.07
N ILE A 125 9.55 -2.56 -1.07
CA ILE A 125 9.43 -1.35 -0.27
C ILE A 125 8.38 -1.61 0.79
N LEU A 126 8.76 -1.48 2.05
CA LEU A 126 7.83 -1.61 3.17
C LEU A 126 7.30 -0.22 3.54
N VAL A 127 5.97 -0.11 3.61
CA VAL A 127 5.28 1.11 4.01
C VAL A 127 4.40 0.78 5.20
N VAL A 128 4.56 1.50 6.30
CA VAL A 128 3.72 1.36 7.49
C VAL A 128 3.07 2.70 7.78
N VAL A 129 1.75 2.69 7.97
CA VAL A 129 0.99 3.85 8.41
C VAL A 129 0.64 3.67 9.87
N HIS A 130 1.17 4.57 10.69
CA HIS A 130 0.90 4.66 12.11
C HIS A 130 -0.08 5.80 12.41
N ASP A 131 -0.94 5.59 13.39
CA ASP A 131 -1.65 6.69 14.04
C ASP A 131 -0.67 7.41 14.96
N THR A 132 -0.65 8.73 14.87
CA THR A 132 0.13 9.54 15.82
C THR A 132 -0.83 10.26 16.75
N PRO A 133 -0.78 9.99 18.07
CA PRO A 133 -1.61 10.72 19.00
C PRO A 133 -1.32 12.23 18.88
N PRO A 134 -2.35 13.09 18.92
CA PRO A 134 -2.17 14.53 18.88
C PRO A 134 -1.29 14.95 20.06
N ALA A 135 -0.23 15.69 19.75
CA ALA A 135 0.69 16.27 20.73
C ALA A 135 0.02 17.39 21.54
#